data_AF-A0A2G9TDR8-F1
#
_entry.id   AF-A0A2G9TDR8-F1
#
_cell.length_a   1.000
_cell.length_b   1.000
_cell.length_c   1.000
_cell.angle_alpha   90.00
_cell.angle_beta   90.00
_cell.angle_gamma   90.00
#
_symmetry.space_group_name_H-M   'P 1'
#
loop_
_entity.id
_entity.type
_entity.pdbx_description
1 polymer ?
#
loop_
_entity_poly.entity_id
_entity_poly.type
_entity_poly.pdbx_seq_one_letter_code
_entity_poly.pdbx_strand_id
1 'polypeptide(L)'
;MFSSKKSSLNVRHRKCYAIKEGISVNLDVARRAYEELLRDIQTQEKELAEHLPEQNTRLAYSASRGFHYVLVCGNPSTATLPPVRRP
;
A
#
# COMPACT_ATOMS: atom_id res chain seq x y z
N MET A 1 3.23 2.34 10.41
CA MET A 1 3.86 3.57 9.86
C MET A 1 4.85 3.16 8.79
N PHE A 2 4.61 3.53 7.53
CA PHE A 2 5.47 3.16 6.39
C PHE A 2 6.90 3.69 6.59
N SER A 3 7.89 2.80 6.48
CA SER A 3 9.29 3.05 6.85
C SER A 3 9.91 4.28 6.16
N SER A 4 10.66 5.05 6.95
CA SER A 4 10.93 6.49 6.81
C SER A 4 12.10 6.88 5.87
N LYS A 5 12.29 6.20 4.72
CA LYS A 5 13.34 6.60 3.75
C LYS A 5 12.75 6.83 2.36
N LYS A 6 12.41 8.09 2.07
CA LYS A 6 12.13 8.63 0.71
C LYS A 6 11.31 7.69 -0.19
N SER A 7 10.30 7.01 0.34
CA SER A 7 9.45 6.17 -0.51
C SER A 7 8.69 7.07 -1.48
N SER A 8 8.50 6.61 -2.72
CA SER A 8 7.73 7.35 -3.73
C SER A 8 6.30 7.64 -3.27
N LEU A 9 5.77 6.81 -2.35
CA LEU A 9 4.50 7.04 -1.65
C LEU A 9 4.58 8.25 -0.71
N ASN A 10 5.62 8.38 0.11
CA ASN A 10 5.78 9.54 1.00
C ASN A 10 5.87 10.86 0.23
N VAL A 11 6.51 10.85 -0.95
CA VAL A 11 6.54 12.02 -1.83
C VAL A 11 5.14 12.37 -2.33
N ARG A 12 4.34 11.38 -2.75
CA ARG A 12 2.94 11.62 -3.13
C ARG A 12 2.11 12.13 -1.96
N HIS A 13 2.23 11.50 -0.79
CA HIS A 13 1.54 11.93 0.42
C HIS A 13 1.84 13.40 0.72
N ARG A 14 3.11 13.82 0.74
CA ARG A 14 3.47 15.24 0.96
C ARG A 14 2.84 16.20 -0.06
N LYS A 15 2.66 15.79 -1.32
CA LYS A 15 2.00 16.61 -2.34
C LYS A 15 0.51 16.80 -2.07
N CYS A 16 -0.19 15.77 -1.59
CA CYS A 16 -1.63 15.84 -1.26
C CYS A 16 -1.93 16.81 -0.09
N TYR A 17 -0.94 17.05 0.78
CA TYR A 17 -1.06 17.93 1.96
C TYR A 17 -0.23 19.21 1.82
N ALA A 18 0.21 19.55 0.60
CA ALA A 18 0.97 20.78 0.37
C ALA A 18 0.09 22.05 0.51
N ILE A 19 -1.23 21.92 0.28
CA ILE A 19 -2.21 22.98 0.46
C ILE A 19 -2.95 22.74 1.78
N LYS A 20 -3.06 23.78 2.60
CA LYS A 20 -3.74 23.74 3.90
C LYS A 20 -5.21 23.36 3.75
N GLU A 21 -5.72 22.60 4.71
CA GLU A 21 -7.14 22.25 4.84
C GLU A 21 -8.03 23.50 4.92
N GLY A 22 -9.26 23.39 4.39
CA GLY A 22 -10.25 24.45 4.40
C GLY A 22 -10.08 25.51 3.30
N ILE A 23 -9.01 25.45 2.51
CA ILE A 23 -8.81 26.36 1.35
C ILE A 23 -9.71 25.96 0.18
N SER A 24 -9.94 24.66 -0.01
CA SER A 24 -10.76 24.16 -1.11
C SER A 24 -11.49 22.89 -0.69
N VAL A 25 -12.82 22.94 -0.73
CA VAL A 25 -13.69 21.80 -0.42
C VAL A 25 -13.36 20.60 -1.31
N ASN A 26 -13.09 20.83 -2.60
CA ASN A 26 -12.76 19.75 -3.54
C ASN A 26 -11.45 19.05 -3.17
N LEU A 27 -10.43 19.82 -2.75
CA LEU A 27 -9.16 19.24 -2.27
C LEU A 27 -9.36 18.47 -0.97
N ASP A 28 -10.18 18.98 -0.06
CA ASP A 28 -10.45 18.32 1.22
C ASP A 28 -11.27 17.03 1.03
N VAL A 29 -12.17 16.98 0.06
CA VAL A 29 -12.89 15.76 -0.35
C VAL A 29 -11.90 14.76 -0.96
N ALA A 30 -11.03 15.19 -1.88
CA ALA A 30 -10.03 14.32 -2.50
C ALA A 30 -9.05 13.73 -1.47
N ARG A 31 -8.66 14.52 -0.46
CA ARG A 31 -7.80 14.07 0.64
C ARG A 31 -8.48 12.98 1.49
N ARG A 32 -9.77 13.15 1.80
CA ARG A 32 -10.55 12.14 2.54
C ARG A 32 -10.63 10.82 1.78
N ALA A 33 -10.94 10.86 0.49
CA ALA A 33 -10.95 9.66 -0.36
C ALA A 33 -9.57 8.98 -0.41
N TYR A 34 -8.49 9.77 -0.48
CA TYR A 34 -7.13 9.24 -0.43
C TYR A 34 -6.80 8.56 0.91
N GLU A 35 -7.24 9.12 2.03
CA GLU A 35 -7.06 8.51 3.35
C GLU A 35 -7.83 7.20 3.52
N GLU A 36 -9.07 7.14 3.01
CA GLU A 36 -9.86 5.91 2.99
C GLU A 36 -9.15 4.81 2.21
N LEU A 37 -8.66 5.14 1.02
CA LEU A 37 -7.88 4.21 0.20
C LEU A 37 -6.62 3.71 0.94
N LEU A 38 -5.91 4.58 1.66
CA LEU A 38 -4.75 4.17 2.47
C LEU A 38 -5.13 3.25 3.64
N ARG A 39 -6.33 3.40 4.22
CA ARG A 39 -6.83 2.50 5.27
C ARG A 39 -7.17 1.14 4.70
N ASP A 40 -7.81 1.07 3.53
CA ASP A 40 -8.13 -0.19 2.86
C ASP A 40 -6.85 -0.98 2.55
N ILE A 41 -5.82 -0.30 2.07
CA ILE A 41 -4.48 -0.86 1.82
C ILE A 41 -3.85 -1.42 3.11
N GLN A 42 -4.00 -0.75 4.24
CA GLN A 42 -3.52 -1.26 5.54
C GLN A 42 -4.29 -2.49 5.99
N THR A 43 -5.60 -2.54 5.73
CA THR A 43 -6.42 -3.72 6.00
C THR A 43 -5.96 -4.90 5.13
N GLN A 44 -5.73 -4.68 3.84
CA GLN A 44 -5.19 -5.70 2.93
C GLN A 44 -3.82 -6.21 3.37
N GLU A 45 -2.94 -5.33 3.88
CA GLU A 45 -1.64 -5.74 4.41
C GLU A 45 -1.79 -6.66 5.64
N LYS A 46 -2.78 -6.41 6.51
CA LYS A 46 -3.08 -7.28 7.65
C LYS A 46 -3.65 -8.63 7.21
N GLU A 47 -4.63 -8.61 6.30
CA GLU A 47 -5.21 -9.83 5.73
C GLU A 47 -4.14 -10.71 5.08
N LEU A 48 -3.20 -10.11 4.36
CA LEU A 48 -2.06 -10.82 3.77
C LEU A 48 -1.20 -11.51 4.84
N ALA A 49 -0.89 -10.80 5.93
CA ALA A 49 -0.09 -11.34 7.02
C ALA A 49 -0.81 -12.49 7.76
N GLU A 50 -2.15 -12.44 7.86
CA GLU A 50 -2.96 -13.51 8.44
C GLU A 50 -3.04 -14.75 7.54
N HIS A 51 -3.16 -14.56 6.22
CA HIS A 51 -3.26 -15.66 5.28
C HIS A 51 -1.92 -16.33 4.96
N LEU A 52 -0.80 -15.62 5.11
CA LEU A 52 0.54 -16.10 4.77
C LEU A 52 1.55 -15.86 5.90
N PRO A 53 1.29 -16.34 7.14
CA PRO A 53 2.08 -15.96 8.33
C PRO A 53 3.52 -16.48 8.31
N GLU A 54 3.77 -17.60 7.63
CA GLU A 54 5.11 -18.20 7.49
C GLU A 54 5.93 -17.60 6.35
N GLN A 55 5.30 -16.78 5.50
CA GLN A 55 5.96 -16.19 4.35
C GLN A 55 6.34 -14.75 4.66
N ASN A 56 7.57 -14.35 4.30
CA ASN A 56 8.02 -12.97 4.39
C ASN A 56 7.35 -12.13 3.29
N THR A 57 6.05 -11.90 3.43
CA THR A 57 5.23 -11.09 2.55
C THR A 57 5.08 -9.68 3.10
N ARG A 58 5.08 -8.69 2.20
CA ARG A 58 4.78 -7.30 2.54
C ARG A 58 4.08 -6.61 1.40
N LEU A 59 3.29 -5.59 1.71
CA LEU A 59 2.78 -4.66 0.72
C LEU A 59 3.80 -3.56 0.47
N ALA A 60 4.12 -3.29 -0.79
CA ALA A 60 5.09 -2.29 -1.19
C ALA A 60 4.50 -1.35 -2.22
N TYR A 61 5.08 -0.15 -2.32
CA TYR A 61 4.71 0.83 -3.34
C TYR A 61 5.94 1.26 -4.14
N SER A 62 5.78 1.30 -5.46
CA SER A 62 6.75 1.93 -6.37
C SER A 62 6.02 2.83 -7.38
N ALA A 63 6.67 3.90 -7.83
CA ALA A 63 6.08 4.79 -8.82
C ALA A 63 5.77 4.10 -10.17
N SER A 64 6.54 3.08 -10.55
CA SER A 64 6.35 2.35 -11.81
C SER A 64 5.30 1.25 -11.75
N ARG A 65 5.10 0.59 -10.61
CA ARG A 65 4.15 -0.53 -10.45
C ARG A 65 2.92 -0.21 -9.61
N GLY A 66 2.89 0.93 -8.92
CA GLY A 66 1.89 1.19 -7.88
C GLY A 66 2.08 0.27 -6.67
N PHE A 67 0.97 -0.02 -5.99
CA PHE A 67 0.93 -0.98 -4.88
C PHE A 67 1.04 -2.40 -5.40
N HIS A 68 1.90 -3.19 -4.77
CA HIS A 68 2.15 -4.57 -5.15
C HIS A 68 2.64 -5.38 -3.95
N TYR A 69 2.36 -6.67 -3.95
CA TYR A 69 2.88 -7.59 -2.95
C TYR A 69 4.32 -7.97 -3.28
N VAL A 70 5.15 -8.03 -2.25
CA VAL A 70 6.51 -8.56 -2.31
C VAL A 70 6.56 -9.78 -1.41
N LEU A 71 6.77 -10.94 -2.02
CA LEU A 71 7.06 -12.19 -1.32
C LEU A 71 8.57 -12.42 -1.38
N VAL A 72 9.23 -12.46 -0.22
CA VAL A 72 10.63 -12.88 -0.11
C VAL A 72 10.66 -14.38 0.12
N CYS A 73 11.17 -15.13 -0.85
CA CYS A 73 11.32 -16.58 -0.77
C CYS A 73 12.79 -16.95 -0.93
N GLY A 74 13.29 -17.87 -0.10
CA GLY A 74 14.66 -18.39 -0.22
C GLY A 74 14.85 -19.22 -1.48
N ASN A 75 13.84 -20.02 -1.85
CA ASN A 75 13.80 -20.82 -3.07
C ASN A 75 12.49 -20.54 -3.84
N PRO A 76 12.54 -19.98 -5.06
CA PRO A 76 11.33 -19.59 -5.80
C PRO A 76 10.43 -20.77 -6.20
N SER A 77 11.00 -21.98 -6.31
CA SER A 77 10.28 -23.20 -6.65
C SER A 77 9.42 -23.75 -5.51
N THR A 78 9.61 -23.29 -4.28
CA THR A 78 8.87 -23.74 -3.08
C THR A 78 7.80 -22.75 -2.65
N ALA A 79 7.66 -21.62 -3.34
CA ALA A 79 6.70 -20.58 -3.00
C ALA A 79 5.26 -21.03 -3.34
N THR A 80 4.47 -21.37 -2.32
CA THR A 80 3.03 -21.63 -2.47
C THR A 80 2.29 -20.30 -2.53
N LEU A 81 1.85 -19.90 -3.73
CA LEU A 81 1.00 -18.74 -3.92
C LEU A 81 -0.48 -19.11 -3.76
N PRO A 82 -1.31 -18.25 -3.16
CA PRO A 82 -2.74 -18.47 -3.12
C PRO A 82 -3.31 -18.48 -4.55
N PRO A 83 -4.33 -19.30 -4.82
CA PRO A 83 -4.95 -19.37 -6.14
C PRO A 83 -5.57 -18.02 -6.50
N VAL A 84 -5.24 -17.51 -7.69
CA VAL A 84 -5.83 -16.28 -8.21
C VAL A 84 -7.31 -16.54 -8.48
N ARG A 85 -8.20 -16.00 -7.64
CA ARG A 85 -9.63 -15.94 -7.97
C ARG A 85 -9.79 -14.96 -9.13
N ARG A 86 -10.07 -15.49 -10.33
CA ARG A 86 -10.49 -14.64 -11.45
C ARG A 86 -11.90 -14.09 -11.13
N PRO A 87 -12.17 -12.82 -11.47
CA PRO A 87 -13.51 -12.26 -11.38
C PRO A 87 -14.49 -12.98 -12.31
#